data_AF-A0A3P1XG88-F1
#
_entry.id   AF-A0A3P1XG88-F1
#
_cell.length_a   1.000
_cell.length_b   1.000
_cell.length_c   1.000
_cell.angle_alpha   90.00
_cell.angle_beta   90.00
_cell.angle_gamma   90.00
#
_symmetry.space_group_name_H-M   'P 1'
#
loop_
_entity.id
_entity.type
_entity.pdbx_description
1 polymer ?
#
loop_
_entity_poly.entity_id
_entity_poly.type
_entity_poly.pdbx_seq_one_letter_code
_entity_poly.pdbx_strand_id
1 'polypeptide(L)'
;MTGTQFTPADFTGGIKSKCVKLLIEQGFHIHQDKAAAAPIADVLFPDELPSQETYLEGAAIKVTVNRYERDKKARDKAVEHHGCQCNVCGVDLVKIYGDIAEGFIHVHHL
;
A
#
# COMPACT_ATOMS: atom_id res chain seq x y z
N MET A 1 31.19 5.54 1.95
CA MET A 1 30.28 6.19 2.90
C MET A 1 30.33 7.70 2.64
N THR A 2 29.53 8.20 1.70
CA THR A 2 29.46 9.64 1.42
C THR A 2 28.66 10.30 2.54
N GLY A 3 29.36 10.98 3.45
CA GLY A 3 28.82 11.63 4.66
C GLY A 3 27.98 12.88 4.38
N THR A 4 27.10 12.82 3.40
CA THR A 4 26.23 13.92 2.99
C THR A 4 24.88 13.78 3.68
N GLN A 5 24.50 14.76 4.50
CA GLN A 5 23.16 14.80 5.12
C GLN A 5 22.11 15.27 4.10
N PHE A 6 20.94 14.62 4.08
CA PHE A 6 19.82 14.95 3.21
C PHE A 6 18.65 15.51 4.03
N THR A 7 17.91 16.42 3.42
CA THR A 7 16.66 16.96 3.94
C THR A 7 15.47 16.39 3.15
N PRO A 8 14.23 16.41 3.68
CA PRO A 8 13.06 15.93 2.95
C PRO A 8 12.84 16.63 1.60
N ALA A 9 13.32 17.87 1.45
CA ALA A 9 13.26 18.62 0.20
C ALA A 9 14.18 18.06 -0.90
N ASP A 10 15.24 17.33 -0.55
CA ASP A 10 16.19 16.74 -1.53
C ASP A 10 15.59 15.54 -2.28
N PHE A 11 14.45 15.01 -1.80
CA PHE A 11 13.72 13.88 -2.37
C PHE A 11 12.53 14.31 -3.25
N THR A 12 12.34 15.59 -3.53
CA THR A 12 11.31 16.02 -4.48
C THR A 12 11.59 15.42 -5.85
N GLY A 13 10.62 14.64 -6.36
CA GLY A 13 10.72 13.90 -7.61
C GLY A 13 11.08 14.81 -8.78
N GLY A 14 12.20 14.51 -9.44
CA GLY A 14 12.70 15.28 -10.56
C GLY A 14 14.15 14.92 -10.86
N ILE A 15 14.49 14.83 -12.14
CA ILE A 15 15.81 14.39 -12.63
C ILE A 15 16.93 15.36 -12.20
N LYS A 16 16.55 16.61 -11.89
CA LYS A 16 17.47 17.65 -11.42
C LYS A 16 17.74 17.58 -9.91
N SER A 17 17.10 16.66 -9.18
CA SER A 17 17.27 16.56 -7.74
C SER A 17 18.69 16.12 -7.37
N LYS A 18 19.11 16.52 -6.17
CA LYS A 18 20.41 16.15 -5.60
C LYS A 18 20.52 14.63 -5.41
N CYS A 19 19.39 13.98 -5.10
CA CYS A 19 19.27 12.53 -4.98
C CYS A 19 19.62 11.80 -6.30
N VAL A 20 19.06 12.25 -7.44
CA VAL A 20 19.31 11.62 -8.75
C VAL A 20 20.78 11.72 -9.18
N LYS A 21 21.46 12.83 -8.89
CA LYS A 21 22.89 13.01 -9.21
C LYS A 21 23.79 12.04 -8.46
N LEU A 22 23.55 11.85 -7.16
CA LEU A 22 24.34 10.95 -6.33
C LEU A 22 24.17 9.49 -6.73
N LEU A 23 22.96 9.10 -7.12
CA LEU A 23 22.71 7.76 -7.65
C LEU A 23 23.56 7.51 -8.92
N ILE A 24 23.66 8.48 -9.81
CA ILE A 24 24.53 8.38 -10.99
C ILE A 24 26.01 8.31 -10.60
N GLU A 25 26.45 9.14 -9.64
CA GLU A 25 27.84 9.12 -9.13
C GLU A 25 28.21 7.79 -8.46
N GLN A 26 27.24 7.11 -7.85
CA GLN A 26 27.41 5.77 -7.28
C GLN A 26 27.32 4.64 -8.32
N GLY A 27 27.19 4.98 -9.60
CA GLY A 27 27.18 4.03 -10.71
C GLY A 27 25.81 3.44 -11.04
N PHE A 28 24.72 4.01 -10.54
CA PHE A 28 23.37 3.55 -10.90
C PHE A 28 22.96 4.13 -12.26
N HIS A 29 22.49 3.25 -13.15
CA HIS A 29 21.93 3.63 -14.45
C HIS A 29 20.43 3.91 -14.31
N ILE A 30 20.02 5.17 -14.48
CA ILE A 30 18.62 5.60 -14.37
C ILE A 30 18.01 5.65 -15.79
N HIS A 31 17.16 4.68 -16.11
CA HIS A 31 16.36 4.68 -17.33
C HIS A 31 15.07 5.50 -17.13
N GLN A 32 14.76 6.40 -18.08
CA GLN A 32 13.51 7.16 -18.10
C GLN A 32 12.66 6.70 -19.27
N ASP A 33 11.54 6.06 -18.98
CA ASP A 33 10.53 5.76 -19.99
C ASP A 33 9.70 7.02 -20.25
N LYS A 34 10.16 7.80 -21.23
CA LYS A 34 9.49 9.02 -21.71
C LYS A 34 8.51 8.71 -22.86
N ALA A 35 8.02 7.48 -22.97
CA ALA A 35 7.09 7.07 -24.01
C ALA A 35 5.65 7.32 -23.55
N ALA A 36 5.04 8.33 -24.16
CA ALA A 36 3.64 8.68 -23.99
C ALA A 36 2.71 7.51 -24.33
N ALA A 37 1.64 7.36 -23.55
CA ALA A 37 0.52 6.49 -23.86
C ALA A 37 -0.05 6.83 -25.25
N ALA A 38 0.10 5.93 -26.22
CA ALA A 38 -0.61 5.98 -27.50
C ALA A 38 -2.04 5.40 -27.31
N PRO A 39 -3.04 5.88 -28.07
CA PRO A 39 -4.42 5.48 -27.87
C PRO A 39 -4.64 4.04 -28.34
N ILE A 40 -5.39 3.29 -27.55
CA ILE A 40 -5.79 1.92 -27.86
C ILE A 40 -6.95 1.97 -28.85
N ALA A 41 -6.70 1.55 -30.08
CA ALA A 41 -7.68 0.89 -30.93
C ALA A 41 -6.95 0.14 -32.04
N ASP A 42 -7.01 -1.19 -32.04
CA ASP A 42 -7.82 -1.88 -33.04
C ASP A 42 -7.94 -3.37 -32.74
N VAL A 43 -9.06 -3.91 -33.18
CA VAL A 43 -9.57 -5.26 -32.95
C VAL A 43 -8.65 -6.30 -33.61
N LEU A 44 -8.09 -7.22 -32.82
CA LEU A 44 -7.26 -8.34 -33.30
C LEU A 44 -8.11 -9.34 -34.08
N PHE A 45 -7.77 -9.54 -35.36
CA PHE A 45 -8.35 -10.58 -36.21
C PHE A 45 -7.70 -11.94 -35.94
N PRO A 46 -8.38 -13.07 -36.21
CA PRO A 46 -7.93 -14.41 -35.83
C PRO A 46 -6.58 -14.91 -36.42
N ASP A 47 -5.92 -14.15 -37.28
CA ASP A 47 -4.70 -14.55 -38.01
C ASP A 47 -3.41 -13.87 -37.51
N GLU A 48 -3.47 -13.06 -36.43
CA GLU A 48 -2.29 -12.40 -35.84
C GLU A 48 -1.81 -13.13 -34.56
N LEU A 49 -0.58 -13.67 -34.59
CA LEU A 49 0.16 -14.25 -33.45
C LEU A 49 1.12 -13.22 -32.82
N PRO A 50 1.49 -13.37 -31.53
CA PRO A 50 1.41 -12.34 -30.51
C PRO A 50 2.60 -11.38 -30.52
N SER A 51 2.34 -10.08 -30.38
CA SER A 51 3.39 -9.14 -29.99
C SER A 51 3.64 -9.27 -28.49
N GLN A 52 4.78 -9.88 -28.15
CA GLN A 52 5.51 -9.83 -26.88
C GLN A 52 4.76 -9.10 -25.75
N GLU A 53 4.12 -9.88 -24.88
CA GLU A 53 3.55 -9.40 -23.63
C GLU A 53 4.67 -8.75 -22.80
N THR A 54 4.72 -7.43 -22.84
CA THR A 54 5.50 -6.65 -21.88
C THR A 54 4.66 -6.60 -20.62
N TYR A 55 4.88 -7.54 -19.70
CA TYR A 55 4.28 -7.50 -18.37
C TYR A 55 4.81 -6.28 -17.63
N LEU A 56 4.00 -5.21 -17.58
CA LEU A 56 4.28 -4.04 -16.76
C LEU A 56 3.83 -4.31 -15.32
N GLU A 57 4.70 -4.91 -14.52
CA GLU A 57 4.53 -4.99 -13.07
C GLU A 57 4.85 -3.63 -12.42
N GLY A 58 4.00 -3.16 -11.50
CA GLY A 58 4.25 -1.93 -10.74
C GLY A 58 3.62 -0.64 -11.31
N ALA A 59 2.74 -0.73 -12.30
CA ALA A 59 1.93 0.43 -12.71
C ALA A 59 1.03 0.90 -11.55
N ALA A 60 1.19 2.16 -11.14
CA ALA A 60 0.40 2.74 -10.04
C ALA A 60 -1.02 3.07 -10.51
N ILE A 61 -1.99 2.23 -10.15
CA ILE A 61 -3.40 2.43 -10.45
C ILE A 61 -4.06 3.16 -9.28
N LYS A 62 -4.69 4.32 -9.54
CA LYS A 62 -5.49 5.03 -8.53
C LYS A 62 -6.87 4.38 -8.44
N VAL A 63 -7.10 3.64 -7.36
CA VAL A 63 -8.41 3.03 -7.06
C VAL A 63 -9.13 3.86 -6.02
N THR A 64 -10.31 4.39 -6.36
CA THR A 64 -11.20 5.02 -5.39
C THR A 64 -12.03 3.93 -4.72
N VAL A 65 -11.76 3.64 -3.45
CA VAL A 65 -12.53 2.68 -2.67
C VAL A 65 -13.47 3.40 -1.72
N ASN A 66 -14.69 2.89 -1.59
CA ASN A 66 -15.64 3.37 -0.60
C ASN A 66 -15.22 2.90 0.79
N ARG A 67 -15.14 3.82 1.75
CA ARG A 67 -14.96 3.49 3.16
C ARG A 67 -16.31 3.56 3.86
N TYR A 68 -16.83 2.42 4.28
CA TYR A 68 -18.05 2.37 5.06
C TYR A 68 -17.75 2.81 6.51
N GLU A 69 -18.65 3.62 7.05
CA GLU A 69 -18.59 4.05 8.45
C GLU A 69 -18.84 2.83 9.35
N ARG A 70 -18.03 2.70 10.40
CA ARG A 70 -18.20 1.64 11.39
C ARG A 70 -19.22 2.11 12.43
N ASP A 71 -20.37 1.46 12.51
CA ASP A 71 -21.35 1.75 13.54
C ASP A 71 -20.84 1.29 14.92
N LYS A 72 -20.64 2.26 15.82
CA LYS A 72 -20.23 1.99 17.20
C LYS A 72 -21.24 1.10 17.93
N LYS A 73 -22.54 1.24 17.65
CA LYS A 73 -23.59 0.43 18.29
C LYS A 73 -23.47 -1.04 17.90
N ALA A 74 -23.15 -1.31 16.64
CA ALA A 74 -22.94 -2.69 16.16
C ALA A 74 -21.73 -3.32 16.84
N ARG A 75 -20.64 -2.56 16.98
CA ARG A 75 -19.46 -2.99 17.73
C ARG A 75 -19.80 -3.28 19.20
N ASP A 76 -20.47 -2.36 19.88
CA ASP A 76 -20.79 -2.50 21.31
C ASP A 76 -21.70 -3.73 21.55
N LYS A 77 -22.69 -3.98 20.68
CA LYS A 77 -23.49 -5.22 20.69
C LYS A 77 -22.65 -6.48 20.46
N ALA A 78 -21.69 -6.44 19.53
CA ALA A 78 -20.81 -7.58 19.28
C ALA A 78 -19.93 -7.89 20.50
N VAL A 79 -19.42 -6.87 21.17
CA VAL A 79 -18.64 -7.03 22.42
C VAL A 79 -19.52 -7.55 23.57
N GLU A 80 -20.79 -7.14 23.64
CA GLU A 80 -21.74 -7.66 24.63
C GLU A 80 -22.08 -9.13 24.40
N HIS A 81 -22.26 -9.54 23.14
CA HIS A 81 -22.57 -10.93 22.79
C HIS A 81 -21.38 -11.89 22.89
N HIS A 82 -20.18 -11.45 22.50
CA HIS A 82 -19.00 -12.30 22.42
C HIS A 82 -18.01 -12.11 23.59
N GLY A 83 -18.15 -11.04 24.36
CA GLY A 83 -17.22 -10.67 25.42
C GLY A 83 -15.92 -10.07 24.87
N CYS A 84 -14.91 -9.98 25.76
CA CYS A 84 -13.59 -9.42 25.46
C CYS A 84 -12.51 -10.50 25.23
N GLN A 85 -12.92 -11.76 25.03
CA GLN A 85 -12.01 -12.87 24.77
C GLN A 85 -11.86 -13.08 23.26
N CYS A 86 -10.63 -13.25 22.79
CA CYS A 86 -10.40 -13.51 21.37
C CYS A 86 -10.93 -14.91 20.99
N ASN A 87 -11.86 -14.98 20.03
CA ASN A 87 -12.44 -16.26 19.58
C ASN A 87 -11.43 -17.17 18.82
N VAL A 88 -10.32 -16.61 18.33
CA VAL A 88 -9.31 -17.38 17.56
C VAL A 88 -8.26 -18.01 18.49
N CYS A 89 -7.74 -17.25 19.46
CA CYS A 89 -6.65 -17.70 20.33
C CYS A 89 -7.04 -17.87 21.80
N GLY A 90 -8.26 -17.53 22.21
CA GLY A 90 -8.75 -17.68 23.58
C GLY A 90 -8.11 -16.72 24.59
N VAL A 91 -7.34 -15.73 24.13
CA VAL A 91 -6.61 -14.81 24.99
C VAL A 91 -7.56 -13.73 25.55
N ASP A 92 -7.50 -13.54 26.87
CA ASP A 92 -8.08 -12.39 27.56
C ASP A 92 -7.02 -11.30 27.74
N LEU A 93 -7.23 -10.16 27.09
CA LEU A 93 -6.30 -9.03 27.14
C LEU A 93 -6.23 -8.42 28.56
N VAL A 94 -7.34 -8.43 29.30
CA VAL A 94 -7.39 -7.99 30.70
C VAL A 94 -6.47 -8.81 31.59
N LYS A 95 -6.37 -10.13 31.37
CA LYS A 95 -5.48 -10.99 32.16
C LYS A 95 -4.00 -10.73 31.89
N ILE A 96 -3.65 -10.26 30.71
CA ILE A 96 -2.26 -10.01 30.30
C ILE A 96 -1.81 -8.60 30.67
N TYR A 97 -2.66 -7.61 30.40
CA TYR A 97 -2.31 -6.19 30.49
C TYR A 97 -2.97 -5.47 31.68
N GLY A 98 -3.79 -6.17 32.46
CA GLY A 98 -4.55 -5.60 33.58
C GLY A 98 -5.69 -4.70 33.11
N ASP A 99 -6.12 -3.82 34.01
CA ASP A 99 -7.30 -2.94 33.85
C ASP A 99 -7.21 -2.01 32.63
N ILE A 100 -6.00 -1.75 32.13
CA ILE A 100 -5.76 -0.92 30.94
C ILE A 100 -6.38 -1.55 29.69
N ALA A 101 -6.54 -2.88 29.66
CA ALA A 101 -7.12 -3.61 28.54
C ALA A 101 -8.61 -3.92 28.72
N GLU A 102 -9.26 -3.38 29.75
CA GLU A 102 -10.70 -3.56 29.95
C GLU A 102 -11.50 -2.97 28.79
N GLY A 103 -12.32 -3.80 28.13
CA GLY A 103 -13.08 -3.42 26.95
C GLY A 103 -12.25 -3.18 25.68
N PHE A 104 -10.94 -3.40 25.73
CA PHE A 104 -10.04 -3.15 24.61
C PHE A 104 -9.93 -4.39 23.71
N ILE A 105 -10.88 -4.55 22.78
CA ILE A 105 -10.88 -5.63 21.79
C ILE A 105 -11.22 -5.12 20.39
N HIS A 106 -10.55 -5.68 19.37
CA HIS A 106 -10.84 -5.36 17.98
C HIS A 106 -11.83 -6.36 17.38
N VAL A 107 -12.97 -5.87 16.92
CA VAL A 107 -13.99 -6.67 16.23
C VAL A 107 -13.65 -6.73 14.74
N HIS A 108 -13.45 -7.94 14.23
CA HIS A 108 -13.30 -8.21 12.80
C HIS A 108 -14.66 -8.58 12.19
N HIS A 109 -15.01 -7.98 11.06
CA HIS A 109 -16.18 -8.39 10.29
C HIS A 109 -15.72 -9.57 9.42
N LEU A 110 -16.29 -10.75 9.65
CA LEU A 110 -15.99 -11.98 8.92
C LEU A 110 -16.77 -12.06 7.60
#